data_AF-A0A8W7K9T0-F1
#
_entry.id   AF-A0A8W7K9T0-F1
#
_cell.length_a   1.000
_cell.length_b   1.000
_cell.length_c   1.000
_cell.angle_alpha   90.00
_cell.angle_beta   90.00
_cell.angle_gamma   90.00
#
_symmetry.space_group_name_H-M   'P 1'
#
loop_
_entity.id
_entity.type
_entity.pdbx_description
1 polymer ?
#
loop_
_entity_poly.entity_id
_entity_poly.type
_entity_poly.pdbx_seq_one_letter_code
_entity_poly.pdbx_strand_id
1 'polypeptide(L)'
;MKLGLDEILRVIREEGAKLRGNQITAQSEFPKVQELITALAQFLENTCLFGEIVLHFPDMSYRILKSVSDWRELMTQALNYTKAFEHILDGKSIELLGLLNQEINEDQRTDEYVNPYREVETAETTPTKKKKKDKAKRKKGPSLTPSRNEL
;
A
#
# COMPACT_ATOMS: atom_id res chain seq x y z
N MET A 1 -10.31 -1.34 -4.85
CA MET A 1 -8.88 -1.11 -4.52
C MET A 1 -7.94 -1.51 -5.67
N LYS A 2 -8.00 -2.74 -6.23
CA LYS A 2 -7.11 -3.16 -7.33
C LYS A 2 -7.07 -2.19 -8.51
N LEU A 3 -8.23 -1.87 -9.09
CA LEU A 3 -8.33 -0.93 -10.20
C LEU A 3 -7.77 0.47 -9.85
N GLY A 4 -7.91 0.89 -8.58
CA GLY A 4 -7.40 2.17 -8.12
C GLY A 4 -5.88 2.21 -8.04
N LEU A 5 -5.24 1.18 -7.47
CA LEU A 5 -3.77 1.09 -7.43
C LEU A 5 -3.19 0.92 -8.83
N ASP A 6 -3.82 0.11 -9.69
CA ASP A 6 -3.40 -0.05 -11.09
C ASP A 6 -3.43 1.31 -11.83
N GLU A 7 -4.47 2.12 -11.60
CA GLU A 7 -4.61 3.47 -12.18
C GLU A 7 -3.60 4.48 -11.64
N ILE A 8 -3.40 4.52 -10.31
CA ILE A 8 -2.39 5.37 -9.67
C ILE A 8 -1.00 5.10 -10.26
N LEU A 9 -0.62 3.82 -10.38
CA LEU A 9 0.67 3.44 -10.95
C LEU A 9 0.76 3.78 -12.44
N ARG A 10 -0.35 3.75 -13.18
CA ARG A 10 -0.39 4.19 -14.59
C ARG A 10 -0.11 5.69 -14.69
N VAL A 11 -0.81 6.51 -13.91
CA VAL A 11 -0.63 7.98 -13.88
C VAL A 11 0.79 8.36 -13.48
N ILE A 12 1.35 7.73 -12.44
CA ILE A 12 2.74 7.98 -12.01
C ILE A 12 3.73 7.67 -13.14
N ARG A 13 3.53 6.59 -13.91
CA ARG A 13 4.41 6.26 -15.05
C ARG A 13 4.29 7.30 -16.17
N GLU A 14 3.06 7.61 -16.59
CA GLU A 14 2.81 8.49 -17.73
C GLU A 14 3.23 9.93 -17.44
N GLU A 15 2.76 10.51 -16.35
CA GLU A 15 3.10 11.89 -15.99
C GLU A 15 4.57 12.01 -15.59
N GLY A 16 5.12 11.01 -14.89
CA GLY A 16 6.54 10.96 -14.58
C GLY A 16 7.42 10.93 -15.82
N ALA A 17 7.01 10.23 -16.88
CA ALA A 17 7.72 10.22 -18.15
C ALA A 17 7.67 11.61 -18.83
N LYS A 18 6.52 12.29 -18.82
CA LYS A 18 6.39 13.66 -19.34
C LYS A 18 7.29 14.64 -18.58
N LEU A 19 7.29 14.59 -17.25
CA LEU A 19 8.10 15.46 -16.40
C LEU A 19 9.60 15.26 -16.66
N ARG A 20 10.06 14.00 -16.74
CA ARG A 20 11.45 13.68 -17.06
C ARG A 20 11.84 14.12 -18.47
N GLY A 21 10.97 13.88 -19.46
CA GLY A 21 11.20 14.30 -20.85
C GLY A 21 11.33 15.82 -21.02
N ASN A 22 10.69 16.59 -20.13
CA ASN A 22 10.75 18.05 -20.10
C ASN A 22 11.71 18.60 -19.03
N GLN A 23 12.53 17.74 -18.40
CA GLN A 23 13.53 18.11 -17.40
C GLN A 23 12.96 18.90 -16.21
N ILE A 24 11.71 18.66 -15.84
CA ILE A 24 11.08 19.29 -14.68
C ILE A 24 11.63 18.64 -13.41
N THR A 25 12.20 19.45 -12.52
CA THR A 25 12.75 19.02 -11.22
C THR A 25 12.43 20.07 -10.15
N ALA A 26 12.71 19.76 -8.88
CA ALA A 26 12.52 20.74 -7.81
C ALA A 26 13.47 21.94 -7.91
N GLN A 27 14.57 21.82 -8.66
CA GLN A 27 15.54 22.88 -8.90
C GLN A 27 15.32 23.60 -10.24
N SER A 28 14.45 23.08 -11.11
CA SER A 28 14.10 23.77 -12.36
C SER A 28 13.18 24.95 -12.07
N GLU A 29 13.03 25.85 -13.05
CA GLU A 29 11.91 26.80 -13.00
C GLU A 29 10.58 26.06 -12.92
N PHE A 30 9.62 26.64 -12.19
CA PHE A 30 8.27 26.10 -12.13
C PHE A 30 7.63 26.10 -13.54
N PRO A 31 6.96 25.01 -13.96
CA PRO A 31 6.38 24.93 -15.29
C PRO A 31 5.35 26.03 -15.52
N LYS A 32 5.40 26.65 -16.71
CA LYS A 32 4.44 27.70 -17.15
C LYS A 32 3.37 27.15 -18.09
N VAL A 33 3.62 25.97 -18.67
CA VAL A 33 2.68 25.29 -19.58
C VAL A 33 1.68 24.50 -18.74
N GLN A 34 0.39 24.74 -18.97
CA GLN A 34 -0.70 24.13 -18.20
C GLN A 34 -0.62 22.60 -18.16
N GLU A 35 -0.26 21.97 -19.28
CA GLU A 35 -0.09 20.52 -19.36
C GLU A 35 0.97 20.01 -18.37
N LEU A 36 2.11 20.68 -18.26
CA LEU A 36 3.19 20.29 -17.35
C LEU A 36 2.86 20.60 -15.88
N ILE A 37 2.10 21.67 -15.63
CA ILE A 37 1.57 21.98 -14.30
C ILE A 37 0.63 20.87 -13.85
N THR A 38 -0.31 20.47 -14.71
CA THR A 38 -1.25 19.37 -14.43
C THR A 38 -0.52 18.05 -14.24
N ALA A 39 0.47 17.73 -15.10
CA ALA A 39 1.29 16.53 -14.97
C ALA A 39 2.03 16.49 -13.62
N LEU A 40 2.61 17.62 -13.20
CA LEU A 40 3.29 17.72 -11.91
C LEU A 40 2.32 17.50 -10.75
N ALA A 41 1.17 18.20 -10.74
CA ALA A 41 0.16 18.04 -9.70
C ALA A 41 -0.33 16.59 -9.60
N GLN A 42 -0.70 15.99 -10.73
CA GLN A 42 -1.15 14.60 -10.79
C GLN A 42 -0.06 13.63 -10.28
N PHE A 43 1.20 13.83 -10.65
CA PHE A 43 2.29 12.98 -10.20
C PHE A 43 2.48 13.05 -8.67
N LEU A 44 2.56 14.27 -8.12
CA LEU A 44 2.78 14.50 -6.69
C LEU A 44 1.59 13.96 -5.87
N GLU A 45 0.36 14.28 -6.27
CA GLU A 45 -0.86 13.85 -5.60
C GLU A 45 -1.02 12.33 -5.62
N ASN A 46 -0.81 11.68 -6.78
CA ASN A 46 -0.94 10.23 -6.87
C ASN A 46 0.14 9.50 -6.08
N THR A 47 1.35 10.07 -5.98
CA THR A 47 2.41 9.50 -5.14
C THR A 47 2.03 9.56 -3.66
N CYS A 48 1.48 10.69 -3.19
CA CYS A 48 1.01 10.81 -1.80
C CYS A 48 -0.20 9.91 -1.53
N LEU A 49 -1.17 9.85 -2.46
CA LEU A 49 -2.33 8.98 -2.38
C LEU A 49 -1.95 7.50 -2.34
N PHE A 50 -0.93 7.08 -3.11
CA PHE A 50 -0.38 5.73 -2.99
C PHE A 50 0.13 5.48 -1.57
N GLY A 51 0.85 6.44 -1.00
CA GLY A 51 1.34 6.41 0.38
C GLY A 51 0.23 6.18 1.39
N GLU A 52 -0.83 7.00 1.32
CA GLU A 52 -2.02 6.86 2.16
C GLU A 52 -2.60 5.46 2.10
N ILE A 53 -2.82 4.92 0.89
CA ILE A 53 -3.44 3.61 0.69
C ILE A 53 -2.55 2.49 1.23
N VAL A 54 -1.26 2.51 0.91
CA VAL A 54 -0.33 1.44 1.32
C VAL A 54 -0.12 1.43 2.82
N LEU A 55 0.00 2.61 3.44
CA LEU A 55 0.21 2.69 4.87
C LEU A 55 -1.01 2.25 5.68
N HIS A 56 -2.22 2.64 5.25
CA HIS A 56 -3.47 2.24 5.94
C HIS A 56 -3.88 0.79 5.65
N PHE A 57 -3.58 0.28 4.45
CA PHE A 57 -3.99 -1.06 4.03
C PHE A 57 -2.82 -1.88 3.48
N PRO A 58 -1.75 -2.11 4.26
CA PRO A 58 -0.51 -2.69 3.74
C PRO A 58 -0.74 -4.10 3.20
N ASP A 59 -1.42 -4.96 3.96
CA ASP A 59 -1.62 -6.36 3.57
C ASP A 59 -2.48 -6.49 2.29
N MET A 60 -3.51 -5.66 2.15
CA MET A 60 -4.35 -5.65 0.94
C MET A 60 -3.58 -5.08 -0.25
N SER A 61 -2.84 -4.00 -0.04
CA SER A 61 -2.03 -3.35 -1.08
C SER A 61 -0.95 -4.30 -1.59
N TYR A 62 -0.18 -4.96 -0.72
CA TYR A 62 0.83 -5.93 -1.12
C TYR A 62 0.26 -7.11 -1.91
N ARG A 63 -0.94 -7.60 -1.54
CA ARG A 63 -1.61 -8.67 -2.29
C ARG A 63 -1.98 -8.26 -3.72
N ILE A 64 -2.27 -6.98 -3.96
CA ILE A 64 -2.56 -6.44 -5.29
C ILE A 64 -1.25 -6.19 -6.04
N LEU A 65 -0.29 -5.54 -5.39
CA LEU A 65 0.95 -5.07 -5.99
C LEU A 65 1.90 -6.22 -6.36
N LYS A 66 1.79 -7.39 -5.71
CA LYS A 66 2.61 -8.57 -6.04
C LYS A 66 2.51 -9.00 -7.52
N SER A 67 1.42 -8.66 -8.22
CA SER A 67 1.24 -8.99 -9.64
C SER A 67 1.76 -7.91 -10.59
N VAL A 68 2.22 -6.77 -10.07
CA VAL A 68 2.75 -5.66 -10.86
C VAL A 68 4.27 -5.72 -10.78
N SER A 69 4.97 -5.92 -11.90
CA SER A 69 6.43 -5.89 -11.88
C SER A 69 6.93 -4.49 -11.52
N ASP A 70 8.06 -4.45 -10.82
CA ASP A 70 8.85 -3.23 -10.58
C ASP A 70 8.10 -2.10 -9.85
N TRP A 71 6.93 -2.38 -9.27
CA TRP A 71 6.12 -1.37 -8.59
C TRP A 71 6.89 -0.71 -7.44
N ARG A 72 7.73 -1.50 -6.74
CA ARG A 72 8.52 -1.02 -5.61
C ARG A 72 9.59 -0.03 -6.07
N GLU A 73 10.33 -0.37 -7.14
CA GLU A 73 11.33 0.53 -7.73
C GLU A 73 10.69 1.81 -8.25
N LEU A 74 9.59 1.68 -9.01
CA LEU A 74 8.82 2.83 -9.51
C LEU A 74 8.41 3.76 -8.36
N MET A 75 7.84 3.20 -7.29
CA MET A 75 7.36 4.00 -6.16
C MET A 75 8.48 4.59 -5.33
N THR A 76 9.61 3.89 -5.15
CA THR A 76 10.80 4.45 -4.51
C THR A 76 11.36 5.64 -5.30
N GLN A 77 11.39 5.56 -6.64
CA GLN A 77 11.77 6.70 -7.47
C GLN A 77 10.74 7.84 -7.37
N ALA A 78 9.45 7.51 -7.41
CA ALA A 78 8.38 8.50 -7.37
C ALA A 78 8.32 9.25 -6.04
N LEU A 79 8.46 8.56 -4.90
CA LEU A 79 8.47 9.21 -3.58
C LEU A 79 9.72 10.09 -3.40
N ASN A 80 10.89 9.67 -3.91
CA ASN A 80 12.10 10.49 -3.83
C ASN A 80 11.98 11.76 -4.68
N TYR A 81 11.44 11.64 -5.89
CA TYR A 81 11.16 12.79 -6.74
C TYR A 81 10.15 13.72 -6.06
N THR A 82 9.05 13.18 -5.56
CA THR A 82 7.98 13.95 -4.89
C THR A 82 8.50 14.69 -3.67
N LYS A 83 9.28 14.03 -2.80
CA LYS A 83 9.89 14.65 -1.61
C LYS A 83 10.82 15.82 -1.92
N ALA A 84 11.41 15.89 -3.13
CA ALA A 84 12.25 17.01 -3.52
C ALA A 84 11.44 18.33 -3.66
N PHE A 85 10.13 18.26 -3.91
CA PHE A 85 9.24 19.42 -4.00
C PHE A 85 8.71 19.86 -2.62
N GLU A 86 9.60 19.98 -1.63
CA GLU A 86 9.26 20.37 -0.25
C GLU A 86 8.60 21.75 -0.12
N HIS A 87 8.78 22.61 -1.13
CA HIS A 87 8.14 23.93 -1.17
C HIS A 87 6.67 23.87 -1.65
N ILE A 88 6.25 22.76 -2.26
CA ILE A 88 4.87 22.50 -2.69
C ILE A 88 4.15 21.64 -1.65
N LEU A 89 4.84 20.66 -1.08
CA LEU A 89 4.29 19.70 -0.15
C LEU A 89 4.27 20.25 1.28
N ASP A 90 3.22 19.91 2.04
CA ASP A 90 3.20 20.19 3.46
C ASP A 90 4.07 19.19 4.24
N GLY A 91 4.43 19.55 5.49
CA GLY A 91 5.29 18.71 6.32
C GLY A 91 4.70 17.32 6.59
N LYS A 92 3.37 17.21 6.66
CA LYS A 92 2.68 15.93 6.85
C LYS A 92 2.83 15.01 5.64
N SER A 93 2.73 15.54 4.43
CA SER A 93 2.96 14.76 3.20
C SER A 93 4.40 14.27 3.14
N ILE A 94 5.38 15.10 3.53
CA ILE A 94 6.78 14.69 3.58
C ILE A 94 7.00 13.56 4.62
N GLU A 95 6.38 13.66 5.79
CA GLU A 95 6.40 12.61 6.83
C GLU A 95 5.77 11.31 6.31
N LEU A 96 4.59 11.39 5.69
CA LEU A 96 3.89 10.27 5.07
C LEU A 96 4.79 9.55 4.05
N LEU A 97 5.47 10.30 3.16
CA LEU A 97 6.38 9.71 2.17
C LEU A 97 7.62 9.08 2.83
N GLY A 98 8.06 9.61 3.98
CA GLY A 98 9.07 8.97 4.82
C GLY A 98 8.61 7.62 5.37
N LEU A 99 7.40 7.56 5.93
CA LEU A 99 6.79 6.32 6.42
C LEU A 99 6.56 5.32 5.29
N LEU A 100 6.13 5.79 4.12
CA LEU A 100 5.95 4.95 2.93
C LEU A 100 7.28 4.31 2.53
N ASN A 101 8.37 5.07 2.50
CA ASN A 101 9.69 4.55 2.14
C ASN A 101 10.12 3.41 3.07
N GLN A 102 9.85 3.55 4.37
CA GLN A 102 10.13 2.52 5.38
C GLN A 102 9.19 1.30 5.26
N GLU A 103 7.92 1.51 4.89
CA GLU A 103 6.97 0.41 4.65
C GLU A 103 7.41 -0.42 3.44
N ILE A 104 7.76 0.23 2.32
CA ILE A 104 8.03 -0.43 1.04
C ILE A 104 9.50 -0.78 0.79
N ASN A 105 10.46 -0.37 1.61
CA ASN A 105 11.85 -0.80 1.45
C ASN A 105 12.30 -1.48 2.73
N GLU A 106 11.92 -2.75 2.88
CA GLU A 106 12.19 -3.56 4.09
C GLU A 106 13.69 -3.66 4.40
N ASP A 107 14.54 -3.61 3.38
CA ASP A 107 16.01 -3.60 3.48
C ASP A 107 16.60 -2.28 3.97
N GLN A 108 15.82 -1.19 3.92
CA GLN A 108 16.22 0.17 4.32
C GLN A 108 15.46 0.64 5.57
N ARG A 109 14.72 -0.27 6.19
CA ARG A 109 13.87 0.00 7.34
C ARG A 109 14.72 0.19 8.60
N THR A 110 14.39 1.18 9.43
CA THR A 110 14.99 1.36 10.75
C THR A 110 14.45 0.30 11.72
N ASP A 111 15.28 -0.14 12.68
CA ASP A 111 14.88 -1.18 13.64
C ASP A 111 13.65 -0.77 14.48
N GLU A 112 13.45 0.53 14.71
CA GLU A 112 12.34 1.09 15.47
C GLU A 112 11.08 1.35 14.62
N TYR A 113 11.11 1.08 13.32
CA TYR A 113 9.98 1.40 12.45
C TYR A 113 8.76 0.54 12.78
N VAL A 114 7.66 1.22 13.10
CA VAL A 114 6.33 0.64 13.18
C VAL A 114 5.41 1.53 12.35
N ASN A 115 4.70 0.94 11.39
CA ASN A 115 3.71 1.68 10.61
C ASN A 115 2.58 2.16 11.55
N PRO A 116 2.40 3.48 11.74
CA PRO A 116 1.46 4.02 12.72
C PRO A 116 -0.01 3.81 12.33
N TYR A 117 -0.28 3.45 11.07
CA TYR A 117 -1.61 3.22 10.54
C TYR A 117 -2.01 1.74 10.54
N ARG A 118 -1.08 0.83 10.85
CA ARG A 118 -1.48 -0.55 11.13
C ARG A 118 -2.34 -0.52 12.38
N GLU A 119 -3.56 -1.04 12.25
CA GLU A 119 -4.36 -1.38 13.42
C GLU A 119 -3.50 -2.31 14.28
N VAL A 120 -3.05 -1.81 15.43
CA VAL A 120 -2.61 -2.70 16.49
C VAL A 120 -3.87 -3.46 16.83
N GLU A 121 -3.99 -4.70 16.37
CA GLU A 121 -4.87 -5.66 17.02
C GLU A 121 -4.45 -5.60 18.49
N THR A 122 -5.16 -4.80 19.28
CA THR A 122 -4.96 -4.72 20.72
C THR A 122 -4.98 -6.15 21.18
N ALA A 123 -3.87 -6.57 21.78
CA ALA A 123 -3.67 -7.90 22.31
C ALA A 123 -4.76 -8.22 23.35
N GLU A 124 -5.90 -8.71 22.89
CA GLU A 124 -6.88 -9.44 23.68
C GLU A 124 -7.22 -10.74 22.96
N THR A 125 -6.22 -11.61 22.81
CA THR A 125 -6.37 -13.02 23.18
C THR A 125 -4.98 -13.59 23.43
N THR A 126 -4.42 -13.33 24.61
CA THR A 126 -3.67 -14.40 25.26
C THR A 126 -4.67 -15.54 25.51
N PRO A 127 -4.53 -16.75 24.93
CA PRO A 127 -5.22 -17.89 25.48
C PRO A 127 -4.49 -18.20 26.79
N THR A 128 -4.93 -17.57 27.87
CA THR A 128 -4.76 -18.14 29.21
C THR A 128 -5.12 -19.61 29.11
N LYS A 129 -4.19 -20.48 29.48
CA LYS A 129 -4.32 -21.93 29.54
C LYS A 129 -5.61 -22.31 30.28
N LYS A 130 -6.73 -22.39 29.55
CA LYS A 130 -7.98 -22.98 30.05
C LYS A 130 -7.78 -24.48 29.99
N LYS A 131 -7.65 -25.07 31.18
CA LYS A 131 -7.65 -26.50 31.48
C LYS A 131 -8.58 -27.27 30.54
N LYS A 132 -8.10 -28.39 30.00
CA LYS A 132 -8.91 -29.42 29.29
C LYS A 132 -10.24 -29.59 30.03
N LYS A 133 -11.33 -29.15 29.41
CA LYS A 133 -12.69 -29.58 29.74
C LYS A 133 -13.14 -30.56 28.66
N ASP A 134 -13.70 -31.66 29.13
CA ASP A 134 -14.04 -32.87 28.40
C ASP A 134 -14.80 -32.66 27.10
N LYS A 135 -14.52 -33.57 26.15
CA LYS A 135 -15.22 -33.72 24.88
C LYS A 135 -16.71 -34.02 25.13
N ALA A 136 -17.54 -32.98 25.16
CA ALA A 136 -18.97 -33.14 25.00
C ALA A 136 -19.28 -33.58 23.56
N LYS A 137 -19.92 -34.75 23.42
CA LYS A 137 -20.33 -35.38 22.16
C LYS A 137 -21.06 -34.39 21.26
N ARG A 138 -20.51 -34.13 20.06
CA ARG A 138 -21.23 -33.44 18.97
C ARG A 138 -22.47 -34.27 18.62
N LYS A 139 -23.66 -33.68 18.73
CA LYS A 139 -24.90 -34.26 18.20
C LYS A 139 -24.76 -34.31 16.67
N LYS A 140 -24.66 -35.52 16.11
CA LYS A 140 -24.66 -35.76 14.66
C LYS A 140 -26.01 -35.29 14.11
N GLY A 141 -25.99 -34.44 13.09
CA GLY A 141 -27.19 -34.14 12.29
C GLY A 141 -27.68 -35.39 11.54
N PRO A 142 -28.86 -35.35 10.92
CA PRO A 142 -29.38 -36.48 10.17
C PRO A 142 -28.39 -36.86 9.06
N SER A 143 -27.89 -38.10 9.13
CA SER A 143 -27.02 -38.69 8.12
C SER A 143 -27.89 -39.50 7.17
N LEU A 144 -27.85 -39.18 5.88
CA LEU A 144 -28.50 -39.99 4.85
C LEU A 144 -27.77 -41.33 4.74
N THR A 145 -28.42 -42.41 5.16
CA THR A 145 -27.94 -43.79 4.94
C THR A 145 -28.14 -44.17 3.46
N PRO A 146 -27.15 -44.79 2.79
CA PRO A 146 -27.36 -45.32 1.46
C PRO A 146 -28.21 -46.60 1.53
N SER A 147 -29.34 -46.60 0.84
CA SER A 147 -30.18 -47.79 0.66
C SER A 147 -29.45 -48.79 -0.22
N ARG A 148 -29.04 -49.93 0.34
CA ARG A 148 -28.62 -51.13 -0.38
C ARG A 148 -29.85 -52.02 -0.53
N ASN A 149 -30.32 -52.21 -1.76
CA ASN A 149 -31.19 -53.33 -2.11
C ASN A 149 -30.47 -54.15 -3.17
N GLU A 150 -30.06 -55.35 -2.78
CA GLU A 150 -29.77 -56.47 -3.67
C GLU A 150 -31.08 -57.24 -3.86
N LEU A 151 -31.39 -57.58 -5.11
CA LEU A 151 -32.06 -58.80 -5.56
C LEU A 151 -31.85 -58.92 -7.08
#